data_AF-A0A498Q1T8-F1
#
_entry.id   AF-A0A498Q1T8-F1
#
_cell.length_a   1.000
_cell.length_b   1.000
_cell.length_c   1.000
_cell.angle_alpha   90.00
_cell.angle_beta   90.00
_cell.angle_gamma   90.00
#
_symmetry.space_group_name_H-M   'P 1'
#
loop_
_entity.id
_entity.type
_entity.pdbx_description
1 polymer ?
#
loop_
_entity_poly.entity_id
_entity_poly.type
_entity_poly.pdbx_seq_one_letter_code
_entity_poly.pdbx_strand_id
1 'polypeptide(L)'
;MIRELLAAAAIAGAAIGLAPVAGADNGRYEGDVPGMNYDASLGAPCDNYERFIFGRGTSGQAEACHFPPPNQFPAATTGYWVISYPLYGVQQAGAPCPGPQAAAQTPDGLPMLCLGARGWQAGWFTGAGFFPPEG
;
A
#
# COMPACT_ATOMS: atom_id res chain seq x y z
N MET A 1 47.53 -28.83 15.24
CA MET A 1 47.02 -28.24 13.99
C MET A 1 45.52 -28.50 13.73
N ILE A 2 44.74 -29.03 14.69
CA ILE A 2 43.28 -29.27 14.54
C ILE A 2 42.44 -28.19 15.26
N ARG A 3 43.04 -27.44 16.20
CA ARG A 3 42.36 -26.39 16.98
C ARG A 3 42.14 -25.09 16.20
N GLU A 4 43.03 -24.77 15.27
CA GLU A 4 42.96 -23.52 14.48
C GLU A 4 41.84 -23.57 13.42
N LEU A 5 41.57 -24.75 12.84
CA LEU A 5 40.55 -24.93 11.81
C LEU A 5 39.11 -24.83 12.35
N LEU A 6 38.90 -25.10 13.65
CA LEU A 6 37.58 -25.00 14.28
C LEU A 6 37.21 -23.55 14.61
N ALA A 7 38.19 -22.67 14.83
CA ALA A 7 37.94 -21.27 15.15
C ALA A 7 37.47 -20.46 13.92
N ALA A 8 37.98 -20.78 12.73
CA ALA A 8 37.63 -20.08 11.49
C ALA A 8 36.19 -20.37 11.02
N ALA A 9 35.68 -21.59 11.27
CA ALA A 9 34.33 -21.97 10.85
C ALA A 9 33.22 -21.30 11.68
N ALA A 10 33.49 -20.98 12.95
CA ALA A 10 32.49 -20.37 13.84
C ALA A 10 32.18 -18.90 13.50
N ILE A 11 33.14 -18.18 12.91
CA ILE A 11 32.99 -16.74 12.60
C ILE A 11 32.21 -16.53 11.29
N ALA A 12 32.33 -17.46 10.32
CA ALA A 12 31.61 -17.37 9.05
C ALA A 12 30.10 -17.69 9.18
N GLY A 13 29.69 -18.49 10.18
CA GLY A 13 28.29 -18.84 10.39
C GLY A 13 27.44 -17.74 11.05
N ALA A 14 28.06 -16.78 11.73
CA ALA A 14 27.35 -15.75 12.49
C ALA A 14 26.75 -14.61 11.62
N ALA A 15 27.18 -14.49 10.36
CA ALA A 15 26.78 -13.36 9.50
C ALA A 15 25.42 -13.53 8.81
N ILE A 16 24.81 -14.72 8.85
CA ILE A 16 23.54 -15.02 8.11
C ILE A 16 22.29 -14.72 8.98
N GLY A 17 22.46 -14.43 10.27
CA GLY A 17 21.34 -14.38 11.23
C GLY A 17 20.66 -13.02 11.45
N LEU A 18 21.16 -11.93 10.88
CA LEU A 18 20.69 -10.56 11.17
C LEU A 18 20.05 -9.87 9.96
N ALA A 19 19.36 -10.62 9.10
CA ALA A 19 18.43 -9.98 8.18
C ALA A 19 17.35 -9.29 9.05
N PRO A 20 17.14 -7.97 8.91
CA PRO A 20 16.04 -7.32 9.61
C PRO A 20 14.77 -8.03 9.19
N VAL A 21 14.08 -8.62 10.16
CA VAL A 21 12.73 -9.13 9.93
C VAL A 21 11.92 -7.88 9.64
N ALA A 22 11.57 -7.65 8.37
CA ALA A 22 10.56 -6.68 8.01
C ALA A 22 9.25 -7.23 8.57
N GLY A 23 9.01 -6.99 9.86
CA GLY A 23 7.71 -7.19 10.45
C GLY A 23 6.76 -6.34 9.63
N ALA A 24 5.72 -6.97 9.07
CA ALA A 24 4.62 -6.22 8.49
C ALA A 24 4.18 -5.23 9.56
N ASP A 25 4.37 -3.94 9.29
CA ASP A 25 3.84 -2.89 10.13
C ASP A 25 2.32 -3.05 10.04
N ASN A 26 1.73 -3.78 10.99
CA ASN A 26 0.31 -4.15 10.98
C ASN A 26 -0.57 -2.93 11.28
N GLY A 27 0.02 -1.73 11.30
CA GLY A 27 -0.60 -0.46 11.58
C GLY A 27 -1.38 -0.42 12.90
N ARG A 28 -2.24 0.57 13.02
CA ARG A 28 -3.12 0.76 14.18
C ARG A 28 -4.46 0.03 14.02
N TYR A 29 -4.86 -0.25 12.79
CA TYR A 29 -6.14 -0.81 12.42
C TYR A 29 -5.97 -2.02 11.50
N GLU A 30 -6.94 -2.92 11.54
CA GLU A 30 -6.97 -4.04 10.59
C GLU A 30 -6.98 -3.53 9.15
N GLY A 31 -6.18 -4.20 8.31
CA GLY A 31 -6.02 -3.85 6.91
C GLY A 31 -5.12 -2.64 6.67
N ASP A 32 -4.51 -2.05 7.70
CA ASP A 32 -3.46 -1.06 7.51
C ASP A 32 -2.31 -1.63 6.69
N VAL A 33 -1.64 -0.70 6.01
CA VAL A 33 -0.58 -0.99 5.05
C VAL A 33 0.65 -0.15 5.36
N PRO A 34 1.84 -0.50 4.82
CA PRO A 34 2.99 0.37 4.94
C PRO A 34 2.72 1.77 4.38
N GLY A 35 3.24 2.80 5.05
CA GLY A 35 3.11 4.19 4.61
C GLY A 35 1.75 4.84 4.88
N MET A 36 0.92 4.26 5.78
CA MET A 36 -0.34 4.88 6.20
C MET A 36 -0.15 6.27 6.80
N ASN A 37 -0.91 7.25 6.28
CA ASN A 37 -1.01 8.58 6.89
C ASN A 37 -2.12 8.60 7.96
N TYR A 38 -1.77 8.75 9.24
CA TYR A 38 -2.73 8.79 10.35
C TYR A 38 -3.28 10.20 10.67
N ASP A 39 -2.83 11.20 9.93
CA ASP A 39 -3.33 12.58 9.98
C ASP A 39 -4.24 12.90 8.78
N ALA A 40 -4.68 11.88 8.04
CA ALA A 40 -5.64 12.03 6.97
C ALA A 40 -6.96 12.63 7.51
N SER A 41 -7.58 13.47 6.71
CA SER A 41 -8.84 14.13 7.07
C SER A 41 -9.68 14.25 5.82
N LEU A 42 -10.85 13.62 5.81
CA LEU A 42 -11.78 13.65 4.69
C LEU A 42 -11.95 15.07 4.12
N GLY A 43 -11.70 15.20 2.81
CA GLY A 43 -11.80 16.46 2.07
C GLY A 43 -10.62 17.43 2.24
N ALA A 44 -9.65 17.12 3.09
CA ALA A 44 -8.41 17.89 3.19
C ALA A 44 -7.47 17.58 1.99
N PRO A 45 -6.61 18.53 1.60
CA PRO A 45 -5.65 18.32 0.52
C PRO A 45 -4.59 17.27 0.88
N CYS A 46 -4.10 16.56 -0.12
CA CYS A 46 -3.03 15.56 -0.05
C CYS A 46 -2.20 15.53 -1.34
N ASP A 47 -0.97 15.02 -1.25
CA ASP A 47 0.02 15.02 -2.33
C ASP A 47 0.53 13.62 -2.73
N ASN A 48 0.21 12.59 -1.95
CA ASN A 48 0.62 11.21 -2.14
C ASN A 48 -0.43 10.36 -2.87
N TYR A 49 -0.85 10.76 -4.08
CA TYR A 49 -1.93 10.07 -4.81
C TYR A 49 -1.46 8.99 -5.81
N GLU A 50 -0.15 8.76 -5.95
CA GLU A 50 0.41 7.74 -6.87
C GLU A 50 0.85 6.46 -6.15
N ARG A 51 1.50 6.59 -4.99
CA ARG A 51 2.00 5.51 -4.14
C ARG A 51 1.79 5.87 -2.67
N PHE A 52 1.62 4.85 -1.84
CA PHE A 52 1.35 5.02 -0.40
C PHE A 52 0.16 5.94 -0.15
N ILE A 53 -0.92 5.70 -0.89
CA ILE A 53 -2.05 6.62 -1.00
C ILE A 53 -3.02 6.54 0.17
N PHE A 54 -2.88 5.56 1.05
CA PHE A 54 -3.88 5.27 2.07
C PHE A 54 -3.59 6.03 3.38
N GLY A 55 -4.66 6.40 4.07
CA GLY A 55 -4.62 7.06 5.36
C GLY A 55 -5.78 6.67 6.25
N ARG A 56 -5.75 7.12 7.51
CA ARG A 56 -6.84 6.99 8.47
C ARG A 56 -7.34 8.36 8.88
N GLY A 57 -8.64 8.57 8.74
CA GLY A 57 -9.34 9.69 9.35
C GLY A 57 -9.32 9.60 10.88
N THR A 58 -9.73 10.67 11.56
CA THR A 58 -9.80 10.73 13.04
C THR A 58 -10.68 9.64 13.67
N SER A 59 -11.65 9.10 12.91
CA SER A 59 -12.51 7.98 13.32
C SER A 59 -11.88 6.60 13.13
N GLY A 60 -10.70 6.50 12.49
CA GLY A 60 -10.13 5.24 12.00
C GLY A 60 -10.70 4.78 10.66
N GLN A 61 -11.56 5.58 10.01
CA GLN A 61 -12.02 5.32 8.64
C GLN A 61 -10.83 5.28 7.68
N ALA A 62 -10.74 4.24 6.85
CA ALA A 62 -9.77 4.18 5.77
C ALA A 62 -10.10 5.25 4.72
N GLU A 63 -9.12 6.06 4.38
CA GLU A 63 -9.18 7.10 3.36
C GLU A 63 -8.09 6.84 2.31
N ALA A 64 -8.29 7.36 1.11
CA ALA A 64 -7.32 7.31 0.04
C ALA A 64 -7.12 8.73 -0.53
N CYS A 65 -5.87 9.10 -0.76
CA CYS A 65 -5.52 10.32 -1.47
C CYS A 65 -5.83 10.12 -2.95
N HIS A 66 -6.76 10.91 -3.48
CA HIS A 66 -7.15 10.82 -4.89
C HIS A 66 -7.00 12.17 -5.57
N PHE A 67 -6.35 12.19 -6.74
CA PHE A 67 -6.31 13.39 -7.57
C PHE A 67 -7.68 13.56 -8.24
N PRO A 68 -8.35 14.72 -8.11
CA PRO A 68 -9.66 14.92 -8.72
C PRO A 68 -9.59 14.81 -10.24
N PRO A 69 -10.65 14.32 -10.90
CA PRO A 69 -10.70 14.24 -12.35
C PRO A 69 -10.52 15.62 -13.00
N PRO A 70 -10.00 15.69 -14.24
CA PRO A 70 -9.51 16.92 -14.91
C PRO A 70 -10.58 17.99 -15.21
N ASN A 71 -11.82 17.81 -14.76
CA ASN A 71 -12.96 18.67 -15.05
C ASN A 71 -13.61 19.25 -13.77
N GLN A 72 -12.93 19.27 -12.63
CA GLN A 72 -13.38 20.03 -11.46
C GLN A 72 -13.21 21.54 -11.69
N PHE A 73 -14.17 22.34 -11.20
CA PHE A 73 -14.07 23.80 -11.16
C PHE A 73 -14.17 24.30 -9.70
N PRO A 74 -13.18 25.07 -9.19
CA PRO A 74 -11.92 25.44 -9.86
C PRO A 74 -11.05 24.21 -10.16
N ALA A 75 -10.12 24.35 -11.10
CA ALA A 75 -9.21 23.27 -11.46
C ALA A 75 -8.45 22.78 -10.22
N ALA A 76 -8.52 21.47 -9.96
CA ALA A 76 -7.78 20.87 -8.86
C ALA A 76 -6.29 20.93 -9.14
N THR A 77 -5.52 21.48 -8.21
CA THR A 77 -4.04 21.53 -8.27
C THR A 77 -3.40 20.53 -7.30
N THR A 78 -4.21 19.75 -6.57
CA THR A 78 -3.78 18.82 -5.53
C THR A 78 -4.76 17.65 -5.41
N GLY A 79 -4.31 16.56 -4.80
CA GLY A 79 -5.19 15.48 -4.37
C GLY A 79 -6.02 15.86 -3.15
N TYR A 80 -7.07 15.08 -2.89
CA TYR A 80 -7.87 15.19 -1.68
C TYR A 80 -8.11 13.82 -1.06
N TRP A 81 -8.19 13.78 0.27
CA TRP A 81 -8.57 12.58 0.99
C TRP A 81 -10.05 12.27 0.75
N VAL A 82 -10.32 11.06 0.28
CA VAL A 82 -11.68 10.53 0.10
C VAL A 82 -11.84 9.22 0.86
N ILE A 83 -13.07 8.84 1.19
CA ILE A 83 -13.35 7.54 1.82
C ILE A 83 -12.87 6.42 0.88
N SER A 84 -12.03 5.54 1.41
CA SER A 84 -11.61 4.33 0.70
C SER A 84 -12.69 3.25 0.81
N TYR A 85 -12.73 2.36 -0.18
CA TYR A 85 -13.31 1.04 0.03
C TYR A 85 -12.60 0.30 1.18
N PRO A 86 -13.23 -0.75 1.76
CA PRO A 86 -12.57 -1.58 2.76
C PRO A 86 -11.18 -2.00 2.30
N LEU A 87 -10.19 -1.73 3.13
CA LEU A 87 -8.77 -1.93 2.83
C LEU A 87 -8.34 -3.32 3.33
N TYR A 88 -7.87 -4.16 2.41
CA TYR A 88 -7.50 -5.56 2.66
C TYR A 88 -5.99 -5.74 2.81
N GLY A 89 -5.30 -4.72 3.32
CA GLY A 89 -3.88 -4.76 3.56
C GLY A 89 -3.04 -4.86 2.28
N VAL A 90 -1.84 -5.40 2.45
CA VAL A 90 -0.92 -5.67 1.34
C VAL A 90 -1.31 -6.95 0.63
N GLN A 91 -1.42 -6.91 -0.69
CA GLN A 91 -1.85 -8.02 -1.55
C GLN A 91 -0.90 -8.22 -2.73
N GLN A 92 -0.97 -9.41 -3.33
CA GLN A 92 -0.21 -9.75 -4.52
C GLN A 92 -1.07 -9.67 -5.78
N ALA A 93 -0.50 -9.15 -6.87
CA ALA A 93 -1.18 -9.08 -8.15
C ALA A 93 -1.62 -10.48 -8.62
N GLY A 94 -2.88 -10.59 -9.06
CA GLY A 94 -3.48 -11.84 -9.51
C GLY A 94 -4.06 -12.72 -8.40
N ALA A 95 -3.79 -12.43 -7.12
CA ALA A 95 -4.36 -13.21 -6.03
C ALA A 95 -5.89 -13.01 -5.94
N PRO A 96 -6.65 -14.02 -5.47
CA PRO A 96 -8.10 -13.90 -5.29
C PRO A 96 -8.46 -12.73 -4.37
N CYS A 97 -9.56 -12.05 -4.69
CA CYS A 97 -10.04 -10.88 -3.96
C CYS A 97 -11.53 -11.03 -3.63
N PRO A 98 -12.03 -10.37 -2.57
CA PRO A 98 -13.37 -10.61 -2.02
C PRO A 98 -14.51 -10.17 -2.95
N GLY A 99 -14.24 -9.28 -3.90
CA GLY A 99 -15.21 -8.79 -4.86
C GLY A 99 -14.94 -7.34 -5.28
N PRO A 100 -15.78 -6.79 -6.18
CA PRO A 100 -15.72 -5.37 -6.50
C PRO A 100 -15.93 -4.53 -5.24
N GLN A 101 -15.45 -3.28 -5.22
CA GLN A 101 -15.50 -2.40 -4.04
C GLN A 101 -14.60 -2.84 -2.88
N ALA A 102 -13.41 -3.33 -3.22
CA ALA A 102 -12.35 -3.65 -2.28
C ALA A 102 -11.07 -2.93 -2.70
N ALA A 103 -10.33 -2.42 -1.71
CA ALA A 103 -9.04 -1.78 -1.90
C ALA A 103 -7.93 -2.62 -1.26
N ALA A 104 -6.74 -2.57 -1.84
CA ALA A 104 -5.53 -3.13 -1.27
C ALA A 104 -4.32 -2.33 -1.74
N GLN A 105 -3.13 -2.74 -1.30
CA GLN A 105 -1.88 -2.15 -1.74
C GLN A 105 -0.88 -3.24 -2.15
N THR A 106 -0.06 -2.96 -3.14
CA THR A 106 1.13 -3.79 -3.44
C THR A 106 2.21 -3.59 -2.36
N PRO A 107 3.18 -4.51 -2.23
CA PRO A 107 4.30 -4.33 -1.29
C PRO A 107 5.14 -3.07 -1.54
N ASP A 108 5.22 -2.61 -2.79
CA ASP A 108 5.95 -1.40 -3.21
C ASP A 108 5.07 -0.13 -3.20
N GLY A 109 3.83 -0.24 -2.73
CA GLY A 109 3.02 0.90 -2.34
C GLY A 109 1.97 1.37 -3.36
N LEU A 110 1.83 0.71 -4.51
CA LEU A 110 0.79 1.01 -5.49
C LEU A 110 -0.60 0.59 -4.99
N PRO A 111 -1.65 1.39 -5.22
CA PRO A 111 -3.02 1.01 -4.92
C PRO A 111 -3.47 -0.17 -5.78
N MET A 112 -4.37 -0.99 -5.25
CA MET A 112 -4.92 -2.14 -5.95
C MET A 112 -6.44 -2.18 -5.88
N LEU A 113 -7.03 -2.69 -6.95
CA LEU A 113 -8.45 -2.92 -7.11
C LEU A 113 -8.71 -4.40 -7.41
N CYS A 114 -9.87 -4.90 -7.01
CA CYS A 114 -10.32 -6.25 -7.34
C CYS A 114 -11.03 -6.27 -8.70
N LEU A 115 -10.43 -6.92 -9.71
CA LEU A 115 -10.98 -7.01 -11.08
C LEU A 115 -11.56 -8.39 -11.39
N GLY A 116 -12.47 -8.86 -10.55
CA GLY A 116 -13.17 -10.14 -10.73
C GLY A 116 -12.21 -11.31 -10.87
N ALA A 117 -12.31 -12.07 -11.97
CA ALA A 117 -11.47 -13.25 -12.23
C ALA A 117 -9.97 -12.93 -12.35
N ARG A 118 -9.59 -11.68 -12.61
CA ARG A 118 -8.19 -11.24 -12.65
C ARG A 118 -7.58 -11.05 -11.24
N GLY A 119 -8.38 -11.15 -10.19
CA GLY A 119 -7.92 -10.95 -8.81
C GLY A 119 -7.54 -9.50 -8.54
N TRP A 120 -6.64 -9.31 -7.58
CA TRP A 120 -6.05 -8.02 -7.27
C TRP A 120 -5.20 -7.49 -8.43
N GLN A 121 -5.38 -6.23 -8.81
CA GLN A 121 -4.63 -5.59 -9.88
C GLN A 121 -4.19 -4.20 -9.41
N ALA A 122 -2.91 -3.88 -9.55
CA ALA A 122 -2.39 -2.55 -9.23
C ALA A 122 -2.93 -1.52 -10.23
N GLY A 123 -3.38 -0.37 -9.74
CA GLY A 123 -3.96 0.68 -10.54
C GLY A 123 -5.13 1.36 -9.86
N TRP A 124 -5.80 2.24 -10.60
CA TRP A 124 -6.94 3.02 -10.12
C TRP A 124 -8.04 3.09 -11.18
N PHE A 125 -9.26 3.42 -10.77
CA PHE A 125 -10.32 3.77 -11.69
C PHE A 125 -10.27 5.26 -12.00
N THR A 126 -10.48 5.59 -13.27
CA THR A 126 -10.79 6.95 -13.73
C THR A 126 -12.17 6.94 -14.41
N GLY A 127 -12.63 8.10 -14.87
CA GLY A 127 -13.85 8.19 -15.68
C GLY A 127 -13.80 7.37 -16.99
N ALA A 128 -12.62 6.95 -17.43
CA ALA A 128 -12.42 6.13 -18.63
C ALA A 128 -12.23 4.62 -18.32
N GLY A 129 -12.34 4.20 -17.06
CA GLY A 129 -12.21 2.81 -16.64
C GLY A 129 -10.95 2.56 -15.79
N PHE A 130 -10.46 1.31 -15.79
CA PHE A 130 -9.28 0.91 -15.03
C PHE A 130 -7.99 1.37 -15.74
N PHE A 131 -7.11 2.03 -15.00
CA PHE A 131 -5.79 2.46 -15.46
C PHE A 131 -4.71 1.73 -14.65
N PRO A 132 -3.83 0.94 -15.28
CA PRO A 132 -2.68 0.39 -14.61
C PRO A 132 -1.67 1.52 -14.27
N PRO A 133 -0.84 1.33 -13.24
CA PRO A 133 0.22 2.28 -12.92
C PRO A 133 1.22 2.37 -14.07
N GLU A 134 1.81 3.55 -14.26
CA GLU A 134 2.91 3.75 -15.21
C GLU A 134 4.12 2.91 -14.77
N GLY A 135 4.73 2.21 -15.73
CA GLY A 135 5.83 1.26 -15.51
C GLY A 135 7.21 1.89 -15.49
#